data_AF-A0A7S4QV66-F1
#
_entry.id   AF-A0A7S4QV66-F1
#
_cell.length_a   1.000
_cell.length_b   1.000
_cell.length_c   1.000
_cell.angle_alpha   90.00
_cell.angle_beta   90.00
_cell.angle_gamma   90.00
#
_symmetry.space_group_name_H-M   'P 1'
#
loop_
_entity.id
_entity.type
_entity.pdbx_description
1 polymer ?
#
loop_
_entity_poly.entity_id
_entity_poly.type
_entity_poly.pdbx_seq_one_letter_code
_entity_poly.pdbx_strand_id
1 'polypeptide(L)'
;GCGASMRAMGIGAVFHGDVLRDALVAVAAESAALSHHSFGGCASAVVSAAGCALALEGMPIQAWPQAILEDFLPRLQRYLLHRPAARRPAEDEVSRQCRRFAEPWRSRGMTARQIADPEQRDRHYKALGAGWDCISSVYISYEALR
;
A
#
# COMPACT_ATOMS: atom_id res chain seq x y z
N GLY A 1 3.48 11.52 -4.57
CA GLY A 1 4.79 10.95 -4.93
C GLY A 1 5.09 9.74 -4.07
N CYS A 2 6.01 8.88 -4.51
CA CYS A 2 6.39 7.62 -3.83
C CYS A 2 7.40 7.80 -2.68
N GLY A 3 7.82 9.04 -2.39
CA GLY A 3 8.86 9.30 -1.41
C GLY A 3 8.55 8.82 0.01
N ALA A 4 7.26 8.77 0.38
CA ALA A 4 6.81 8.19 1.65
C ALA A 4 7.02 6.66 1.70
N SER A 5 6.71 5.98 0.61
CA SER A 5 6.84 4.53 0.49
C SER A 5 8.28 4.05 0.48
N MET A 6 9.14 4.68 -0.33
CA MET A 6 10.51 4.21 -0.57
C MET A 6 11.38 4.13 0.70
N ARG A 7 10.93 4.73 1.81
CA ARG A 7 11.61 4.75 3.11
C ARG A 7 10.87 4.01 4.23
N ALA A 8 9.71 3.41 3.96
CA ALA A 8 8.82 2.88 5.00
C ALA A 8 9.03 1.39 5.34
N MET A 9 9.79 0.63 4.55
CA MET A 9 9.99 -0.81 4.78
C MET A 9 10.59 -1.12 6.15
N GLY A 10 11.53 -0.30 6.63
CA GLY A 10 12.14 -0.48 7.95
C GLY A 10 11.12 -0.42 9.11
N ILE A 11 9.96 0.23 8.91
CA ILE A 11 8.86 0.22 9.87
C ILE A 11 8.27 -1.19 9.97
N GLY A 12 8.11 -1.88 8.84
CA GLY A 12 7.69 -3.28 8.81
C GLY A 12 8.66 -4.20 9.54
N ALA A 13 9.96 -3.97 9.39
CA ALA A 13 10.98 -4.76 10.09
C ALA A 13 10.95 -4.61 11.63
N VAL A 14 10.49 -3.46 12.14
CA VAL A 14 10.38 -3.20 13.58
C VAL A 14 9.01 -3.63 14.14
N PHE A 15 7.94 -3.46 13.35
CA PHE A 15 6.56 -3.63 13.79
C PHE A 15 5.83 -4.80 13.09
N HIS A 16 6.54 -5.89 12.78
CA HIS A 16 5.92 -7.11 12.23
C HIS A 16 5.18 -7.91 13.32
N GLY A 17 4.24 -8.74 12.90
CA GLY A 17 3.38 -9.55 13.76
C GLY A 17 2.01 -8.94 14.03
N ASP A 18 1.00 -9.79 14.18
CA ASP A 18 -0.42 -9.42 14.28
C ASP A 18 -0.71 -8.35 15.35
N VAL A 19 -0.05 -8.45 16.50
CA VAL A 19 -0.25 -7.55 17.65
C VAL A 19 0.25 -6.13 17.35
N LEU A 20 1.22 -5.97 16.45
CA LEU A 20 1.86 -4.68 16.15
C LEU A 20 1.28 -3.97 14.92
N ARG A 21 0.30 -4.57 14.22
CA ARG A 21 -0.24 -4.01 12.96
C ARG A 21 -0.83 -2.61 13.10
N ASP A 22 -1.51 -2.31 14.22
CA ASP A 22 -2.02 -0.95 14.47
C ASP A 22 -0.89 0.06 14.69
N ALA A 23 0.20 -0.33 15.36
CA ALA A 23 1.38 0.50 15.54
C ALA A 23 2.13 0.71 14.22
N LEU A 24 2.29 -0.35 13.42
CA LEU A 24 2.87 -0.28 12.07
C LEU A 24 2.12 0.75 11.21
N VAL A 25 0.78 0.66 11.18
CA VAL A 25 -0.06 1.58 10.42
C VAL A 25 0.10 3.02 10.90
N ALA A 26 0.04 3.24 12.21
CA ALA A 26 0.17 4.58 12.78
C ALA A 26 1.54 5.20 12.47
N VAL A 27 2.63 4.47 12.72
CA VAL A 27 4.01 4.94 12.50
C VAL A 27 4.28 5.20 11.01
N ALA A 28 3.82 4.32 10.12
CA ALA A 28 3.94 4.53 8.67
C ALA A 28 3.16 5.75 8.20
N ALA A 29 1.93 5.93 8.67
CA ALA A 29 1.08 7.05 8.28
C ALA A 29 1.60 8.40 8.83
N GLU A 30 2.17 8.45 10.05
CA GLU A 30 2.81 9.66 10.57
C GLU A 30 4.15 9.95 9.86
N SER A 31 4.97 8.93 9.61
CA SER A 31 6.22 9.09 8.85
C SER A 31 5.96 9.63 7.45
N ALA A 32 4.87 9.20 6.80
CA ALA A 32 4.44 9.75 5.53
C ALA A 32 4.04 11.23 5.65
N ALA A 33 3.24 11.59 6.66
CA ALA A 33 2.70 12.93 6.84
C ALA A 33 3.77 14.02 7.01
N LEU A 34 5.00 13.66 7.43
CA LEU A 34 6.13 14.58 7.51
C LEU A 34 6.50 15.25 6.17
N SER A 35 6.26 14.58 5.03
CA SER A 35 6.59 15.14 3.70
C SER A 35 5.54 14.88 2.62
N HIS A 36 4.59 13.99 2.88
CA HIS A 36 3.54 13.57 1.96
C HIS A 36 2.21 13.54 2.71
N HIS A 37 1.74 14.73 3.11
CA HIS A 37 0.49 14.88 3.87
C HIS A 37 -0.74 14.69 2.97
N SER A 38 -0.94 13.45 2.52
CA SER A 38 -2.08 13.02 1.71
C SER A 38 -2.38 11.55 2.01
N PHE A 39 -3.61 11.12 1.69
CA PHE A 39 -3.98 9.71 1.81
C PHE A 39 -3.07 8.82 0.98
N GLY A 40 -2.78 9.19 -0.27
CA GLY A 40 -1.88 8.41 -1.11
C GLY A 40 -0.47 8.27 -0.51
N GLY A 41 0.04 9.33 0.12
CA GLY A 41 1.30 9.28 0.87
C GLY A 41 1.25 8.28 2.03
N CYS A 42 0.21 8.36 2.86
CA CYS A 42 0.03 7.45 4.00
C CYS A 42 -0.16 5.99 3.56
N ALA A 43 -1.05 5.76 2.59
CA ALA A 43 -1.37 4.44 2.08
C ALA A 43 -0.14 3.78 1.43
N SER A 44 0.64 4.53 0.65
CA SER A 44 1.89 4.02 0.05
C SER A 44 2.94 3.64 1.11
N ALA A 45 3.10 4.42 2.17
CA ALA A 45 3.98 4.06 3.28
C ALA A 45 3.52 2.79 4.01
N VAL A 46 2.21 2.66 4.28
CA VAL A 46 1.62 1.47 4.90
C VAL A 46 1.84 0.23 4.03
N VAL A 47 1.62 0.32 2.72
CA VAL A 47 1.86 -0.81 1.78
C VAL A 47 3.30 -1.29 1.86
N SER A 48 4.27 -0.38 1.84
CA SER A 48 5.69 -0.74 1.92
C SER A 48 6.09 -1.35 3.27
N ALA A 49 5.55 -0.83 4.37
CA ALA A 49 5.77 -1.41 5.70
C ALA A 49 5.09 -2.78 5.84
N ALA A 50 3.85 -2.90 5.38
CA ALA A 50 3.07 -4.14 5.41
C ALA A 50 3.76 -5.24 4.58
N GLY A 51 4.19 -4.96 3.35
CA GLY A 51 4.90 -5.94 2.53
C GLY A 51 6.16 -6.48 3.21
N CYS A 52 6.92 -5.61 3.90
CA CYS A 52 8.09 -6.04 4.66
C CYS A 52 7.70 -6.90 5.88
N ALA A 53 6.66 -6.53 6.63
CA ALA A 53 6.16 -7.32 7.75
C ALA A 53 5.66 -8.70 7.29
N LEU A 54 4.84 -8.75 6.23
CA LEU A 54 4.32 -9.97 5.65
C LEU A 54 5.44 -10.90 5.14
N ALA A 55 6.52 -10.35 4.59
CA ALA A 55 7.69 -11.12 4.19
C ALA A 55 8.39 -11.77 5.40
N LEU A 56 8.57 -11.02 6.49
CA LEU A 56 9.18 -11.52 7.74
C LEU A 56 8.27 -12.52 8.46
N GLU A 57 6.95 -12.39 8.31
CA GLU A 57 5.94 -13.31 8.80
C GLU A 57 5.84 -14.60 7.94
N GLY A 58 6.59 -14.70 6.84
CA GLY A 58 6.58 -15.87 5.96
C GLY A 58 5.29 -16.02 5.15
N MET A 59 4.51 -14.96 5.00
CA MET A 59 3.27 -15.00 4.24
C MET A 59 3.57 -15.19 2.74
N PRO A 60 2.89 -16.14 2.05
CA PRO A 60 3.02 -16.29 0.61
C PRO A 60 2.71 -14.96 -0.08
N ILE A 61 3.57 -14.54 -1.00
CA ILE A 61 3.44 -13.26 -1.72
C ILE A 61 2.12 -13.12 -2.48
N GLN A 62 1.51 -14.24 -2.88
CA GLN A 62 0.18 -14.28 -3.49
C GLN A 62 -0.91 -13.80 -2.51
N ALA A 63 -0.73 -13.98 -1.20
CA ALA A 63 -1.72 -13.53 -0.20
C ALA A 63 -1.56 -12.05 0.16
N TRP A 64 -0.46 -11.39 -0.20
CA TRP A 64 -0.18 -10.01 0.24
C TRP A 64 -1.22 -8.99 -0.22
N PRO A 65 -1.71 -8.99 -1.48
CA PRO A 65 -2.77 -8.08 -1.90
C PRO A 65 -4.01 -8.15 -1.04
N GLN A 66 -4.46 -9.37 -0.76
CA GLN A 66 -5.63 -9.60 0.06
C GLN A 66 -5.40 -9.14 1.50
N ALA A 67 -4.26 -9.51 2.10
CA ALA A 67 -3.90 -9.08 3.45
C ALA A 67 -3.84 -7.55 3.58
N ILE A 68 -3.28 -6.84 2.59
CA ILE A 68 -3.23 -5.38 2.58
C ILE A 68 -4.63 -4.76 2.53
N LEU A 69 -5.51 -5.29 1.68
CA LEU A 69 -6.87 -4.77 1.51
C LEU A 69 -7.79 -5.09 2.69
N GLU A 70 -7.67 -6.28 3.26
CA GLU A 70 -8.58 -6.78 4.30
C GLU A 70 -8.14 -6.39 5.71
N ASP A 71 -6.84 -6.15 5.92
CA ASP A 71 -6.31 -5.89 7.26
C ASP A 71 -5.67 -4.50 7.40
N PHE A 72 -4.73 -4.13 6.52
CA PHE A 72 -3.99 -2.87 6.68
C PHE A 72 -4.80 -1.63 6.25
N LEU A 73 -5.59 -1.73 5.17
CA LEU A 73 -6.39 -0.61 4.67
C LEU A 73 -7.51 -0.17 5.64
N PRO A 74 -8.32 -1.08 6.24
CA PRO A 74 -9.31 -0.70 7.24
C PRO A 74 -8.68 -0.09 8.50
N ARG A 75 -7.51 -0.60 8.93
CA ARG A 75 -6.75 -0.01 10.04
C ARG A 75 -6.27 1.40 9.72
N LEU A 76 -5.77 1.62 8.50
CA LEU A 76 -5.38 2.96 8.05
C LEU A 76 -6.58 3.91 8.06
N GLN A 77 -7.73 3.48 7.50
CA GLN A 77 -8.95 4.28 7.53
C GLN A 77 -9.33 4.66 8.96
N ARG A 78 -9.41 3.67 9.87
CA ARG A 78 -9.70 3.89 11.28
C ARG A 78 -8.71 4.86 11.91
N TYR A 79 -7.42 4.67 11.69
CA TYR A 79 -6.38 5.54 12.23
C TYR A 79 -6.55 6.99 11.76
N LEU A 80 -6.72 7.22 10.46
CA LEU A 80 -6.88 8.56 9.89
C LEU A 80 -8.11 9.28 10.45
N LEU A 81 -9.22 8.57 10.65
CA LEU A 81 -10.46 9.13 11.21
C LEU A 81 -10.36 9.45 12.72
N HIS A 82 -9.48 8.77 13.45
CA HIS A 82 -9.29 8.99 14.89
C HIS A 82 -8.11 9.91 15.23
N ARG A 83 -7.38 10.42 14.23
CA ARG A 83 -6.35 11.45 14.42
C ARG A 83 -6.89 12.69 15.15
N PRO A 84 -6.03 13.47 15.83
CA PRO A 84 -6.41 14.78 16.38
C PRO A 84 -7.04 15.67 15.29
N ALA A 85 -8.06 16.45 15.67
CA ALA A 85 -8.90 17.21 14.72
C ALA A 85 -8.09 18.07 13.73
N ALA A 86 -6.98 18.68 14.18
CA ALA A 86 -6.10 19.50 13.34
C ALA A 86 -5.45 18.75 12.16
N ARG A 87 -5.40 17.42 12.19
CA ARG A 87 -4.80 16.55 11.16
C ARG A 87 -5.78 15.50 10.63
N ARG A 88 -7.06 15.60 11.02
CA ARG A 88 -8.10 14.64 10.63
C ARG A 88 -8.65 15.04 9.26
N PRO A 89 -8.59 14.15 8.26
CA PRO A 89 -9.24 14.40 6.98
C PRO A 89 -10.77 14.27 7.11
N ALA A 90 -11.51 14.83 6.15
CA ALA A 90 -12.95 14.63 6.08
C ALA A 90 -13.30 13.14 5.86
N GLU A 91 -14.29 12.64 6.60
CA GLU A 91 -14.61 11.21 6.65
C GLU A 91 -15.08 10.64 5.30
N ASP A 92 -15.86 11.42 4.56
CA ASP A 92 -16.33 11.07 3.22
C ASP A 92 -15.17 10.94 2.23
N GLU A 93 -14.16 11.81 2.35
CA GLU A 93 -12.96 11.79 1.51
C GLU A 93 -12.10 10.56 1.82
N VAL A 94 -11.84 10.23 3.09
CA VAL A 94 -11.09 9.02 3.44
C VAL A 94 -11.80 7.78 2.92
N SER A 95 -13.11 7.69 3.11
CA SER A 95 -13.91 6.54 2.66
C SER A 95 -13.95 6.42 1.14
N ARG A 96 -14.01 7.54 0.41
CA ARG A 96 -13.91 7.59 -1.06
C ARG A 96 -12.52 7.15 -1.52
N GLN A 97 -11.46 7.62 -0.87
CA GLN A 97 -10.08 7.28 -1.21
C GLN A 97 -9.75 5.82 -0.90
N CYS A 98 -10.23 5.25 0.20
CA CYS A 98 -10.12 3.81 0.49
C CYS A 98 -10.80 2.95 -0.58
N ARG A 99 -12.02 3.31 -1.01
CA ARG A 99 -12.72 2.61 -2.10
C ARG A 99 -11.94 2.68 -3.41
N ARG A 100 -11.51 3.89 -3.80
CA ARG A 100 -10.69 4.10 -5.00
C ARG A 100 -9.35 3.39 -4.92
N PHE A 101 -8.77 3.27 -3.72
CA PHE A 101 -7.55 2.52 -3.50
C PHE A 101 -7.77 1.02 -3.72
N ALA A 102 -8.89 0.46 -3.29
CA ALA A 102 -9.19 -0.98 -3.42
C ALA A 102 -9.59 -1.42 -4.84
N GLU A 103 -10.18 -0.55 -5.66
CA GLU A 103 -10.66 -0.86 -7.03
C GLU A 103 -9.56 -1.38 -7.98
N PRO A 104 -8.41 -0.68 -8.16
CA PRO A 104 -7.29 -1.12 -9.00
C PRO A 104 -6.73 -2.51 -8.66
N TRP A 105 -6.72 -2.87 -7.37
CA TRP A 105 -6.13 -4.13 -6.91
C TRP A 105 -6.93 -5.35 -7.36
N ARG A 106 -8.16 -5.17 -7.85
CA ARG A 106 -9.02 -6.27 -8.31
C ARG A 106 -8.95 -6.51 -9.82
N SER A 107 -8.42 -5.58 -10.62
CA SER A 107 -8.62 -5.60 -12.09
C SER A 107 -7.37 -5.30 -12.95
N ARG A 108 -6.20 -5.01 -12.38
CA ARG A 108 -5.05 -4.46 -13.14
C ARG A 108 -3.94 -5.45 -13.49
N GLY A 109 -4.28 -6.72 -13.68
CA GLY A 109 -3.40 -7.91 -13.76
C GLY A 109 -2.34 -7.85 -14.83
N MET A 110 -1.19 -8.48 -14.61
CA MET A 110 -0.25 -8.81 -15.68
C MET A 110 0.11 -10.30 -15.64
N THR A 111 -0.22 -11.03 -16.70
CA THR A 111 0.21 -12.42 -16.86
C THR A 111 1.74 -12.54 -16.89
N ALA A 112 2.28 -13.71 -16.54
CA ALA A 112 3.72 -13.99 -16.62
C ALA A 112 4.32 -13.66 -18.01
N ARG A 113 3.56 -13.86 -19.09
CA ARG A 113 3.97 -13.51 -20.47
C ARG A 113 4.09 -12.01 -20.67
N GLN A 114 3.13 -11.23 -20.15
CA GLN A 114 3.17 -9.76 -20.21
C GLN A 114 4.33 -9.20 -19.36
N ILE A 115 4.67 -9.89 -18.26
CA ILE A 115 5.80 -9.51 -17.40
C ILE A 115 7.13 -9.88 -18.04
N ALA A 116 7.25 -10.97 -18.81
CA ALA A 116 8.50 -11.31 -19.47
C ALA A 116 8.88 -10.29 -20.58
N ASP A 117 7.89 -9.71 -21.25
CA ASP A 117 8.08 -8.74 -22.35
C ASP A 117 8.28 -7.30 -21.83
N PRO A 118 9.46 -6.69 -22.03
CA PRO A 118 9.75 -5.32 -21.60
C PRO A 118 8.79 -4.26 -22.13
N GLU A 119 8.37 -4.36 -23.39
CA GLU A 119 7.48 -3.37 -23.99
C GLU A 119 6.06 -3.47 -23.43
N GLN A 120 5.61 -4.70 -23.14
CA GLN A 120 4.32 -4.92 -22.49
C GLN A 120 4.35 -4.44 -21.03
N ARG A 121 5.43 -4.71 -20.29
CA ARG A 121 5.64 -4.13 -18.94
C ARG A 121 5.55 -2.61 -18.96
N ASP A 122 6.30 -1.96 -19.85
CA ASP A 122 6.33 -0.50 -19.92
C ASP A 122 4.97 0.10 -20.29
N ARG A 123 4.27 -0.51 -21.27
CA ARG A 123 2.91 -0.10 -21.63
C ARG A 123 1.96 -0.24 -20.45
N HIS A 124 2.03 -1.36 -19.73
CA HIS A 124 1.19 -1.59 -18.55
C HIS A 124 1.48 -0.57 -17.45
N TYR A 125 2.75 -0.36 -17.11
CA TYR A 125 3.15 0.60 -16.07
C TYR A 125 2.74 2.03 -16.40
N LYS A 126 2.83 2.44 -17.67
CA LYS A 126 2.35 3.75 -18.13
C LYS A 126 0.82 3.85 -18.06
N ALA A 127 0.10 2.75 -18.32
CA ALA A 127 -1.36 2.70 -18.23
C ALA A 127 -1.90 2.74 -16.79
N LEU A 128 -1.09 2.44 -15.77
CA LEU A 128 -1.50 2.53 -14.36
C LEU A 128 -1.82 3.96 -13.90
N GLY A 129 -1.45 4.99 -14.68
CA GLY A 129 -1.77 6.39 -14.43
C GLY A 129 -0.64 7.12 -13.69
N ALA A 130 -0.99 8.11 -12.86
CA ALA A 130 -0.07 9.07 -12.24
C ALA A 130 1.03 8.45 -11.35
N GLY A 131 2.04 7.89 -12.01
CA GLY A 131 3.39 7.62 -11.57
C GLY A 131 3.49 6.53 -10.51
N TRP A 132 3.96 5.34 -10.92
CA TRP A 132 4.70 4.36 -10.10
C TRP A 132 4.57 4.62 -8.58
N ASP A 133 3.39 4.36 -8.04
CA ASP A 133 3.22 4.29 -6.60
C ASP A 133 3.55 2.85 -6.20
N CYS A 134 4.15 2.63 -5.04
CA CYS A 134 4.46 1.28 -4.54
C CYS A 134 3.25 0.33 -4.41
N ILE A 135 2.05 0.88 -4.60
CA ILE A 135 0.79 0.16 -4.71
C ILE A 135 0.82 -0.71 -5.96
N SER A 136 1.35 -0.19 -7.07
CA SER A 136 1.57 -0.96 -8.30
C SER A 136 2.61 -2.09 -8.15
N SER A 137 3.64 -1.94 -7.32
CA SER A 137 4.70 -2.95 -7.19
C SER A 137 4.28 -4.23 -6.47
N VAL A 138 3.44 -4.14 -5.43
CA VAL A 138 2.89 -5.36 -4.77
C VAL A 138 1.98 -6.13 -5.74
N TYR A 139 1.28 -5.39 -6.60
CA TYR A 139 0.37 -5.95 -7.57
C TYR A 139 1.09 -6.67 -8.74
N ILE A 140 2.19 -6.09 -9.24
CA ILE A 140 3.01 -6.73 -10.28
C ILE A 140 3.54 -8.08 -9.81
N SER A 141 3.89 -8.21 -8.53
CA SER A 141 4.35 -9.47 -7.96
C SER A 141 3.24 -10.53 -7.82
N TYR A 142 1.97 -10.15 -7.69
CA TYR A 142 0.86 -11.08 -7.49
C TYR A 142 0.57 -11.94 -8.73
N GLU A 143 0.54 -11.35 -9.92
CA GLU A 143 0.21 -12.07 -11.17
C GLU A 143 1.45 -12.66 -11.89
N ALA A 144 2.67 -12.22 -11.53
CA ALA A 144 3.91 -12.86 -12.01
C ALA A 144 4.13 -14.27 -11.48
N LEU A 145 3.49 -14.59 -10.35
CA LEU A 145 3.72 -15.79 -9.56
C LEU A 145 2.54 -16.76 -9.60
N ARG A 146 1.63 -16.56 -10.56
CA ARG A 146 0.64 -17.55 -11.03
C ARG A 146 1.18 -18.23 -12.28
#